data_AF-A0A258RAJ8-F1
#
_entry.id   AF-A0A258RAJ8-F1
#
_cell.length_a   1.000
_cell.length_b   1.000
_cell.length_c   1.000
_cell.angle_alpha   90.00
_cell.angle_beta   90.00
_cell.angle_gamma   90.00
#
_symmetry.space_group_name_H-M   'P 1'
#
loop_
_entity.id
_entity.type
_entity.pdbx_description
1 polymer ?
#
loop_
_entity_poly.entity_id
_entity_poly.type
_entity_poly.pdbx_seq_one_letter_code
_entity_poly.pdbx_strand_id
1 'polypeptide(L)'
;MTLLLLLLKKSGWRHHLESRSSVEASNGRGGQLVVVSVMLAFVVLGLGSRLYRNGVDSYRVAYPSVKQSAMNSASDWIRLNTDPAAVVLDLEDRTAGHLQFIRKTQRDSFSVYKFVPTTNALIYEWYQRVLARDLLVKDISALPAVKNKYRIDYILSERPLSGEALKPVYQNEFFHLYAV
;
A
#
# COMPACT_ATOMS: atom_id res chain seq x y z
N MET A 1 19.00 33.69 -14.07
CA MET A 1 20.45 33.83 -14.32
C MET A 1 20.95 35.27 -14.09
N THR A 2 20.36 35.99 -13.14
CA THR A 2 20.59 37.45 -12.94
C THR A 2 21.14 37.78 -11.55
N LEU A 3 21.26 36.79 -10.65
CA LEU A 3 21.78 36.98 -9.29
C LEU A 3 23.29 36.70 -9.14
N LEU A 4 23.90 35.99 -10.09
CA LEU A 4 25.32 35.58 -10.01
C LEU A 4 26.30 36.69 -10.43
N LEU A 5 25.83 37.66 -11.23
CA LEU A 5 26.62 38.81 -11.70
C LEU A 5 26.75 39.94 -10.65
N LEU A 6 25.94 39.91 -9.58
CA LEU A 6 25.94 40.93 -8.53
C LEU A 6 26.97 40.67 -7.41
N LEU A 7 27.46 39.44 -7.28
CA LEU A 7 28.42 39.07 -6.22
C LEU A 7 29.89 39.30 -6.58
N LEU A 8 30.22 39.50 -7.86
CA LEU A 8 31.60 39.74 -8.32
C LEU A 8 32.00 41.22 -8.32
N LYS A 9 31.10 42.14 -7.96
CA LYS A 9 31.35 43.59 -7.99
C LYS A 9 31.91 44.17 -6.67
N LYS A 10 32.16 43.33 -5.65
CA LYS A 10 32.44 43.77 -4.26
C LYS A 10 33.84 43.45 -3.71
N SER A 11 34.79 43.03 -4.54
CA SER A 11 36.21 42.95 -4.14
C SER A 11 37.02 43.99 -4.90
N GLY A 12 37.03 45.21 -4.38
CA GLY A 12 37.77 46.33 -4.95
C GLY A 12 39.26 46.20 -4.69
N TRP A 13 40.03 45.86 -5.71
CA TRP A 13 41.48 46.12 -5.79
C TRP A 13 41.77 46.63 -7.22
N ARG A 14 41.76 47.96 -7.37
CA ARG A 14 42.40 48.65 -8.49
C ARG A 14 43.78 49.08 -7.99
N HIS A 15 44.83 48.62 -8.66
CA HIS A 15 46.02 49.38 -9.09
C HIS A 15 47.18 48.40 -9.31
N HIS A 16 47.41 48.00 -10.56
CA HIS A 16 48.71 48.13 -11.22
C HIS A 16 48.53 47.74 -12.69
N LEU A 17 48.33 48.73 -13.55
CA LEU A 17 48.49 48.62 -14.99
C LEU A 17 49.82 49.28 -15.31
N GLU A 18 50.78 48.49 -15.78
CA GLU A 18 51.67 48.81 -16.92
C GLU A 18 52.89 47.89 -16.92
N SER A 19 52.80 46.79 -17.67
CA SER A 19 53.92 46.39 -18.54
C SER A 19 53.38 45.48 -19.63
N ARG A 20 53.54 45.94 -20.86
CA ARG A 20 53.18 45.27 -22.11
C ARG A 20 53.80 43.86 -22.19
N SER A 21 52.98 42.88 -22.57
CA SER A 21 53.38 41.93 -23.61
C SER A 21 52.15 41.43 -24.35
N SER A 22 52.09 41.84 -25.60
CA SER A 22 51.18 41.39 -26.64
C SER A 22 51.53 39.96 -27.05
N VAL A 23 50.88 38.95 -26.47
CA VAL A 23 50.88 37.58 -27.00
C VAL A 23 49.54 36.90 -26.65
N GLU A 24 48.89 36.31 -27.66
CA GLU A 24 47.85 35.27 -27.54
C GLU A 24 46.41 35.65 -27.14
N ALA A 25 45.84 36.59 -27.89
CA ALA A 25 44.39 36.57 -28.14
C ALA A 25 44.03 35.51 -29.21
N SER A 26 44.10 34.21 -28.90
CA SER A 26 43.47 33.19 -29.79
C SER A 26 43.06 31.85 -29.16
N ASN A 27 43.20 31.62 -27.85
CA ASN A 27 42.89 30.31 -27.24
C ASN A 27 41.63 30.24 -26.36
N GLY A 28 40.86 31.33 -26.24
CA GLY A 28 39.73 31.41 -25.29
C GLY A 28 38.44 30.68 -25.67
N ARG A 29 38.23 30.31 -26.94
CA ARG A 29 36.98 29.69 -27.41
C ARG A 29 36.96 28.16 -27.28
N GLY A 30 38.12 27.49 -27.39
CA GLY A 30 38.22 26.03 -27.29
C GLY A 30 37.96 25.50 -25.88
N GLY A 31 38.52 26.16 -24.86
CA GLY A 31 38.32 25.76 -23.46
C GLY A 31 36.89 25.93 -22.96
N GLN A 32 36.20 27.00 -23.38
CA GLN A 32 34.79 27.21 -23.02
C GLN A 32 33.85 26.17 -23.64
N LEU A 33 34.10 25.76 -24.89
CA LEU A 33 33.30 24.72 -25.56
C LEU A 33 33.46 23.36 -24.88
N VAL A 34 34.68 22.99 -24.45
CA VAL A 34 34.94 21.74 -23.73
C VAL A 34 34.21 21.70 -22.40
N VAL A 35 34.23 22.79 -21.63
CA VAL A 35 33.53 22.87 -20.33
C VAL A 35 32.01 22.74 -20.51
N VAL A 36 31.44 23.37 -21.54
CA VAL A 36 30.00 23.26 -21.84
C VAL A 36 29.62 21.84 -22.25
N SER A 37 30.44 21.17 -23.09
CA SER A 37 30.18 19.77 -23.48
C SER A 37 30.23 18.80 -22.30
N VAL A 38 31.18 18.99 -21.36
CA VAL A 38 31.28 18.16 -20.15
C VAL A 38 30.05 18.35 -19.26
N MET A 39 29.63 19.60 -19.03
CA MET A 39 28.42 19.91 -18.25
C MET A 39 27.16 19.30 -18.87
N LEU A 40 27.03 19.33 -20.20
CA LEU A 40 25.88 18.75 -20.90
C LEU A 40 25.85 17.22 -20.77
N ALA A 41 27.01 16.55 -20.82
CA ALA A 41 27.13 15.12 -20.59
C ALA A 41 26.68 14.73 -19.17
N PHE A 42 27.05 15.49 -18.15
CA PHE A 42 26.59 15.26 -16.78
C PHE A 42 25.07 15.45 -16.61
N VAL A 43 24.47 16.42 -17.31
CA VAL A 43 23.02 16.63 -17.29
C VAL A 43 22.28 15.48 -17.97
N VAL A 44 22.76 15.01 -19.13
CA VAL A 44 22.16 13.88 -19.86
C VAL A 44 22.29 12.58 -19.06
N LEU A 45 23.46 12.30 -18.47
CA LEU A 45 23.67 11.14 -17.60
C LEU A 45 22.81 11.22 -16.32
N GLY A 46 22.71 12.41 -15.72
CA GLY A 46 21.87 12.66 -14.55
C GLY A 46 20.39 12.44 -14.81
N LEU A 47 19.86 12.99 -15.91
CA LEU A 47 18.46 12.82 -16.31
C LEU A 47 18.16 11.39 -16.77
N GLY A 48 19.06 10.77 -17.54
CA GLY A 48 18.95 9.38 -17.96
C GLY A 48 18.92 8.42 -16.76
N SER A 49 19.75 8.66 -15.73
CA SER A 49 19.75 7.84 -14.51
C SER A 49 18.46 7.96 -13.70
N ARG A 50 17.84 9.14 -13.66
CA ARG A 50 16.54 9.34 -12.97
C ARG A 50 15.39 8.68 -13.71
N LEU A 51 15.35 8.80 -15.04
CA LEU A 51 14.34 8.14 -15.86
C LEU A 51 14.48 6.62 -15.83
N TYR A 52 15.71 6.11 -15.82
CA TYR A 52 15.98 4.67 -15.67
C TYR A 52 15.52 4.14 -14.31
N ARG A 53 15.84 4.81 -13.19
CA ARG A 53 15.36 4.39 -11.86
C ARG A 53 13.83 4.37 -11.78
N ASN A 54 13.16 5.41 -12.28
CA ASN A 54 11.70 5.50 -12.24
C ASN A 54 11.01 4.44 -13.13
N GLY A 55 11.65 4.03 -14.23
CA GLY A 55 11.13 2.97 -15.12
C GLY A 55 11.30 1.56 -14.55
N VAL A 56 12.40 1.30 -13.83
CA VAL A 56 12.69 -0.03 -13.27
C VAL A 56 11.83 -0.36 -12.05
N ASP A 57 11.40 0.64 -11.27
CA ASP A 57 10.45 0.44 -10.15
C ASP A 57 9.06 -0.07 -10.61
N SER A 58 8.73 0.10 -11.90
CA SER A 58 7.44 -0.32 -12.47
C SER A 58 7.36 -1.81 -12.84
N TYR A 59 8.44 -2.58 -12.70
CA TYR A 59 8.50 -4.02 -13.03
C TYR A 59 8.79 -4.93 -11.83
N ARG A 60 8.53 -4.48 -10.61
CA ARG A 60 8.46 -5.42 -9.48
C ARG A 60 7.21 -6.29 -9.67
N VAL A 61 7.40 -7.50 -10.18
CA VAL A 61 6.49 -8.61 -9.96
C VAL A 61 6.35 -8.73 -8.44
N ALA A 62 5.28 -8.16 -7.89
CA ALA A 62 5.03 -8.13 -6.47
C ALA A 62 4.65 -9.55 -6.05
N TYR A 63 5.64 -10.34 -5.67
CA TYR A 63 5.39 -11.59 -4.96
C TYR A 63 4.47 -11.26 -3.77
N PRO A 64 3.36 -11.99 -3.59
CA PRO A 64 2.49 -11.76 -2.46
C PRO A 64 3.32 -11.87 -1.18
N SER A 65 3.08 -10.98 -0.23
CA SER A 65 3.70 -11.10 1.09
C SER A 65 3.38 -12.46 1.70
N VAL A 66 4.22 -12.94 2.62
CA VAL A 66 3.99 -14.24 3.31
C VAL A 66 2.58 -14.29 3.89
N LYS A 67 2.15 -13.20 4.53
CA LYS A 67 0.79 -13.03 5.06
C LYS A 67 -0.29 -13.09 3.97
N GLN A 68 -0.06 -12.48 2.80
CA GLN A 68 -1.01 -12.57 1.68
C GLN A 68 -1.10 -13.99 1.12
N SER A 69 0.02 -14.72 1.07
CA SER A 69 0.04 -16.14 0.70
C SER A 69 -0.77 -16.99 1.68
N ALA A 70 -0.57 -16.79 2.98
CA ALA A 70 -1.35 -17.47 4.02
C ALA A 70 -2.85 -17.13 3.94
N MET A 71 -3.20 -15.89 3.59
CA MET A 71 -4.60 -15.50 3.35
C MET A 71 -5.19 -16.19 2.13
N ASN A 72 -4.40 -16.38 1.06
CA ASN A 72 -4.84 -17.15 -0.09
C ASN A 72 -5.13 -18.60 0.29
N SER A 73 -4.23 -19.24 1.05
CA SER A 73 -4.43 -20.61 1.55
C SER A 73 -5.67 -20.74 2.43
N ALA A 74 -5.91 -19.77 3.33
CA ALA A 74 -7.13 -19.74 4.15
C ALA A 74 -8.38 -19.57 3.28
N SER A 75 -8.33 -18.68 2.28
CA SER A 75 -9.46 -18.43 1.37
C SER A 75 -9.79 -19.64 0.50
N ASP A 76 -8.76 -20.34 0.00
CA ASP A 76 -8.93 -21.58 -0.77
C ASP A 76 -9.52 -22.69 0.10
N TRP A 77 -9.06 -22.83 1.34
CA TRP A 77 -9.63 -23.79 2.26
C TRP A 77 -11.11 -23.51 2.51
N ILE A 78 -11.49 -22.25 2.78
CA ILE A 78 -12.89 -21.84 2.97
C ILE A 78 -13.71 -22.22 1.73
N ARG A 79 -13.23 -21.88 0.52
CA ARG A 79 -13.94 -22.17 -0.73
C ARG A 79 -14.22 -23.66 -0.92
N LEU A 80 -13.26 -24.52 -0.57
CA LEU A 80 -13.31 -25.96 -0.84
C LEU A 80 -14.01 -26.77 0.25
N ASN A 81 -14.05 -26.29 1.50
CA ASN A 81 -14.47 -27.08 2.67
C ASN A 81 -15.71 -26.54 3.39
N THR A 82 -16.32 -25.45 2.91
CA THR A 82 -17.52 -24.87 3.53
C THR A 82 -18.72 -24.86 2.58
N ASP A 83 -19.93 -24.72 3.10
CA ASP A 83 -21.15 -24.58 2.28
C ASP A 83 -21.09 -23.30 1.41
N PRO A 84 -21.43 -23.33 0.12
CA PRO A 84 -21.50 -22.14 -0.75
C PRO A 84 -22.30 -20.96 -0.20
N ALA A 85 -23.35 -21.24 0.57
CA ALA A 85 -24.19 -20.23 1.21
C ALA A 85 -23.65 -19.79 2.59
N ALA A 86 -22.49 -20.28 3.04
CA ALA A 86 -21.95 -19.95 4.35
C ALA A 86 -21.58 -18.46 4.46
N VAL A 87 -21.85 -17.90 5.64
CA VAL A 87 -21.50 -16.53 6.01
C VAL A 87 -20.24 -16.55 6.86
N VAL A 88 -19.19 -15.88 6.38
CA VAL A 88 -17.90 -15.76 7.05
C VAL A 88 -17.76 -14.37 7.67
N LEU A 89 -17.49 -14.34 8.97
CA LEU A 89 -17.09 -13.15 9.71
C LEU A 89 -15.56 -13.04 9.73
N ASP A 90 -15.03 -11.98 9.12
CA ASP A 90 -13.63 -11.59 9.21
C ASP A 90 -13.46 -10.58 10.36
N LEU A 91 -12.81 -10.95 11.46
CA LEU A 91 -12.70 -10.09 12.64
C LEU A 91 -11.79 -8.89 12.43
N GLU A 92 -10.82 -8.99 11.52
CA GLU A 92 -9.86 -7.90 11.27
C GLU A 92 -10.38 -6.84 10.28
N ASP A 93 -11.61 -6.99 9.78
CA ASP A 93 -12.28 -6.07 8.87
C ASP A 93 -11.38 -5.51 7.77
N ARG A 94 -11.05 -6.37 6.81
CA ARG A 94 -10.22 -6.00 5.66
C ARG A 94 -11.03 -5.21 4.64
N THR A 95 -11.54 -4.04 5.00
CA THR A 95 -12.35 -3.14 4.14
C THR A 95 -11.77 -2.93 2.73
N ALA A 96 -10.45 -2.73 2.62
CA ALA A 96 -9.77 -2.61 1.33
C ALA A 96 -9.66 -3.94 0.54
N GLY A 97 -9.76 -5.08 1.21
CA GLY A 97 -9.63 -6.43 0.66
C GLY A 97 -10.93 -7.25 0.59
N HIS A 98 -12.07 -6.73 1.08
CA HIS A 98 -13.31 -7.51 1.20
C HIS A 98 -13.75 -8.10 -0.13
N LEU A 99 -13.71 -7.32 -1.21
CA LEU A 99 -14.15 -7.80 -2.52
C LEU A 99 -13.27 -8.94 -3.03
N GLN A 100 -11.97 -8.90 -2.73
CA GLN A 100 -11.07 -9.98 -3.08
C GLN A 100 -11.37 -11.22 -2.25
N PHE A 101 -11.66 -11.05 -0.96
CA PHE A 101 -12.07 -12.13 -0.07
C PHE A 101 -13.35 -12.81 -0.56
N ILE A 102 -14.43 -12.06 -0.84
CA ILE A 102 -15.69 -12.62 -1.36
C ILE A 102 -15.45 -13.33 -2.70
N ARG A 103 -14.69 -12.72 -3.62
CA ARG A 103 -14.40 -13.33 -4.93
C ARG A 103 -13.61 -14.63 -4.82
N LYS A 104 -12.64 -14.70 -3.89
CA LYS A 104 -11.79 -15.88 -3.70
C LYS A 104 -12.50 -16.99 -2.94
N THR A 105 -13.15 -16.65 -1.84
CA THR A 105 -13.86 -17.64 -1.01
C THR A 105 -15.17 -18.09 -1.65
N GLN A 106 -15.79 -17.24 -2.49
CA GLN A 106 -17.15 -17.44 -2.99
C GLN A 106 -18.14 -17.66 -1.85
N ARG A 107 -17.96 -16.93 -0.74
CA ARG A 107 -18.83 -16.94 0.45
C ARG A 107 -19.35 -15.55 0.75
N ASP A 108 -20.48 -15.51 1.42
CA ASP A 108 -21.02 -14.25 1.91
C ASP A 108 -20.14 -13.73 3.06
N SER A 109 -19.84 -12.44 3.02
CA SER A 109 -19.18 -11.78 4.14
C SER A 109 -20.23 -11.25 5.11
N PHE A 110 -19.98 -11.38 6.41
CA PHE A 110 -20.89 -10.88 7.43
C PHE A 110 -21.17 -9.38 7.28
N SER A 111 -20.12 -8.58 7.06
CA SER A 111 -20.18 -7.13 6.90
C SER A 111 -19.75 -6.73 5.49
N VAL A 112 -20.59 -7.00 4.49
CA VAL A 112 -20.35 -6.54 3.12
C VAL A 112 -20.46 -5.01 3.06
N TYR A 113 -19.36 -4.34 2.69
CA TYR A 113 -19.41 -2.93 2.29
C TYR A 113 -19.81 -2.83 0.82
N LYS A 114 -21.08 -2.62 0.52
CA LYS A 114 -21.54 -2.31 -0.85
C LYS A 114 -22.16 -0.92 -0.87
N PHE A 115 -21.44 0.05 -1.44
CA PHE A 115 -21.99 1.33 -1.91
C PHE A 115 -22.82 1.09 -3.18
N VAL A 116 -24.00 0.49 -3.03
CA VAL A 116 -24.98 0.27 -4.10
C VAL A 116 -26.34 0.68 -3.51
N PRO A 117 -27.14 1.50 -4.21
CA PRO A 117 -28.13 2.40 -3.59
C PRO A 117 -29.06 1.65 -2.64
N THR A 118 -29.13 2.14 -1.41
CA THR A 118 -29.71 1.41 -0.28
C THR A 118 -30.70 2.30 0.46
N THR A 119 -31.81 1.70 0.90
CA THR A 119 -32.77 2.35 1.79
C THR A 119 -32.12 2.60 3.16
N ASN A 120 -32.62 3.56 3.93
CA ASN A 120 -32.12 3.83 5.29
C ASN A 120 -32.07 2.56 6.17
N ALA A 121 -33.00 1.62 5.95
CA ALA A 121 -33.04 0.35 6.66
C ALA A 121 -31.79 -0.51 6.41
N LEU A 122 -31.31 -0.58 5.17
CA LEU A 122 -30.15 -1.38 4.81
C LEU A 122 -28.83 -0.74 5.28
N ILE A 123 -28.77 0.60 5.30
CA ILE A 123 -27.66 1.33 5.93
C ILE A 123 -27.63 1.05 7.44
N TYR A 124 -28.78 1.10 8.10
CA TYR A 124 -28.89 0.79 9.53
C TYR A 124 -28.51 -0.66 9.83
N GLU A 125 -28.95 -1.63 9.02
CA GLU A 125 -28.59 -3.03 9.18
C GLU A 125 -27.08 -3.25 9.05
N TRP A 126 -26.46 -2.66 8.02
CA TRP A 126 -25.01 -2.71 7.85
C TRP A 126 -24.29 -2.14 9.09
N TYR A 127 -24.71 -0.96 9.57
CA TYR A 127 -24.13 -0.34 10.77
C TYR A 127 -24.24 -1.24 12.00
N GLN A 128 -25.40 -1.88 12.21
CA GLN A 128 -25.60 -2.81 13.33
C GLN A 128 -24.70 -4.05 13.23
N ARG A 129 -24.44 -4.57 12.03
CA ARG A 129 -23.48 -5.67 11.82
C ARG A 129 -22.05 -5.23 12.11
N VAL A 130 -21.65 -4.01 11.72
CA VAL A 130 -20.35 -3.44 12.09
C VAL A 130 -20.20 -3.36 13.60
N LEU A 131 -21.21 -2.83 14.31
CA LEU A 131 -21.20 -2.78 15.78
C LEU A 131 -21.12 -4.17 16.43
N ALA A 132 -21.83 -5.16 15.87
CA ALA A 132 -21.79 -6.53 16.36
C ALA A 132 -20.40 -7.16 16.18
N ARG A 133 -19.75 -6.95 15.04
CA ARG A 133 -18.36 -7.40 14.84
C ARG A 133 -17.43 -6.70 15.84
N ASP A 134 -17.53 -5.38 16.00
CA ASP A 134 -16.66 -4.63 16.90
C ASP A 134 -16.83 -5.08 18.36
N LEU A 135 -18.04 -5.50 18.75
CA LEU A 135 -18.29 -6.19 20.02
C LEU A 135 -17.53 -7.52 20.10
N LEU A 136 -17.62 -8.38 19.08
CA LEU A 136 -16.93 -9.69 19.05
C LEU A 136 -15.40 -9.58 18.99
N VAL A 137 -14.87 -8.51 18.40
CA VAL A 137 -13.43 -8.19 18.46
C VAL A 137 -13.00 -7.90 19.90
N LYS A 138 -13.84 -7.22 20.70
CA LYS A 138 -13.53 -6.92 22.10
C LYS A 138 -13.78 -8.11 23.01
N ASP A 139 -14.89 -8.80 22.80
CA ASP A 139 -15.38 -9.88 23.64
C ASP A 139 -16.08 -10.96 22.80
N ILE A 140 -15.38 -12.06 22.56
CA ILE A 140 -15.89 -13.19 21.79
C ILE A 140 -16.99 -13.96 22.55
N SER A 141 -17.10 -13.79 23.86
CA SER A 141 -18.15 -14.46 24.66
C SER A 141 -19.55 -13.92 24.33
N ALA A 142 -19.66 -12.76 23.68
CA ALA A 142 -20.90 -12.19 23.17
C ALA A 142 -21.45 -12.92 21.91
N LEU A 143 -20.70 -13.87 21.35
CA LEU A 143 -21.05 -14.58 20.12
C LEU A 143 -22.44 -15.24 20.13
N PRO A 144 -22.90 -15.92 21.19
CA PRO A 144 -24.25 -16.48 21.24
C PRO A 144 -25.34 -15.42 21.05
N ALA A 145 -25.17 -14.24 21.67
CA ALA A 145 -26.13 -13.15 21.54
C ALA A 145 -26.16 -12.58 20.10
N VAL A 146 -25.00 -12.46 19.46
CA VAL A 146 -24.91 -12.00 18.06
C VAL A 146 -25.52 -13.02 17.10
N LYS A 147 -25.27 -14.32 17.31
CA LYS A 147 -25.82 -15.41 16.47
C LYS A 147 -27.33 -15.51 16.51
N ASN A 148 -27.98 -15.10 17.60
CA ASN A 148 -29.43 -15.06 17.68
C ASN A 148 -30.05 -14.05 16.70
N LYS A 149 -29.30 -13.02 16.31
CA LYS A 149 -29.77 -11.95 15.42
C LYS A 149 -29.26 -12.09 13.99
N TYR A 150 -28.06 -12.64 13.82
CA TYR A 150 -27.39 -12.74 12.54
C TYR A 150 -26.83 -14.12 12.29
N ARG A 151 -26.90 -14.57 11.05
CA ARG A 151 -26.23 -15.79 10.61
C ARG A 151 -24.72 -15.56 10.53
N ILE A 152 -23.97 -16.36 11.28
CA ILE A 152 -22.51 -16.46 11.24
C ILE A 152 -22.20 -17.95 11.30
N ASP A 153 -21.64 -18.49 10.22
CA ASP A 153 -21.29 -19.92 10.14
C ASP A 153 -19.80 -20.14 10.46
N TYR A 154 -18.95 -19.17 10.07
CA TYR A 154 -17.51 -19.23 10.30
C TYR A 154 -16.94 -17.90 10.77
N ILE A 155 -15.90 -17.96 11.61
CA ILE A 155 -15.12 -16.81 12.07
C ILE A 155 -13.66 -16.99 11.66
N LEU A 156 -13.15 -16.02 10.91
CA LEU A 156 -11.75 -15.89 10.55
C LEU A 156 -11.10 -14.84 11.47
N SER A 157 -9.94 -15.17 12.03
CA SER A 157 -9.21 -14.34 12.99
C SER A 157 -7.70 -14.47 12.78
N GLU A 158 -6.96 -13.39 13.01
CA GLU A 158 -5.49 -13.37 13.02
C GLU A 158 -4.89 -13.82 14.35
N ARG A 159 -5.72 -13.94 15.37
CA ARG A 159 -5.34 -14.39 16.71
C ARG A 159 -6.15 -15.62 17.13
N PRO A 160 -5.60 -16.48 17.98
CA PRO A 160 -6.36 -17.59 18.54
C PRO A 160 -7.51 -17.05 19.40
N LEU A 161 -8.69 -17.62 19.20
CA LEU A 161 -9.90 -17.36 19.99
C LEU A 161 -10.18 -18.54 20.91
N SER A 162 -10.89 -18.29 22.01
CA SER A 162 -11.32 -19.31 22.96
C SER A 162 -12.77 -19.07 23.34
N GLY A 163 -13.56 -20.14 23.37
CA GLY A 163 -14.97 -20.10 23.72
C GLY A 163 -15.65 -21.43 23.39
N GLU A 164 -16.65 -21.83 24.17
CA GLU A 164 -17.33 -23.12 24.01
C GLU A 164 -18.04 -23.27 22.66
N ALA A 165 -18.50 -22.14 22.09
CA ALA A 165 -19.17 -22.10 20.80
C ALA A 165 -18.22 -22.16 19.59
N LEU A 166 -16.90 -22.18 19.79
CA LEU A 166 -15.91 -22.13 18.72
C LEU A 166 -15.27 -23.50 18.48
N LYS A 167 -15.44 -24.04 17.28
CA LYS A 167 -14.75 -25.27 16.86
C LYS A 167 -13.64 -24.92 15.87
N PRO A 168 -12.35 -25.05 16.21
CA PRO A 168 -11.27 -24.79 15.27
C PRO A 168 -11.34 -25.78 14.11
N VAL A 169 -11.32 -25.28 12.88
CA VAL A 169 -11.42 -26.11 11.65
C VAL A 169 -10.24 -25.94 10.71
N TYR A 170 -9.56 -24.80 10.76
CA TYR A 170 -8.37 -24.53 9.97
C TYR A 170 -7.44 -23.55 10.70
N GLN A 171 -6.13 -23.74 10.51
CA GLN A 171 -5.11 -22.83 11.03
C GLN A 171 -3.91 -22.81 10.09
N ASN A 172 -3.30 -21.63 9.95
CA ASN A 172 -1.95 -21.47 9.42
C ASN A 172 -1.16 -20.47 10.28
N GLU A 173 -0.01 -20.02 9.78
CA GLU A 173 0.90 -19.10 10.50
C GLU A 173 0.24 -17.79 10.94
N PHE A 174 -0.76 -17.29 10.18
CA PHE A 174 -1.36 -15.98 10.41
C PHE A 174 -2.85 -16.02 10.70
N PHE A 175 -3.55 -17.09 10.37
CA PHE A 175 -5.00 -17.13 10.38
C PHE A 175 -5.53 -18.39 11.05
N HIS A 176 -6.59 -18.20 11.81
CA HIS A 176 -7.36 -19.22 12.50
C HIS A 176 -8.81 -19.13 12.04
N LEU A 177 -9.40 -20.28 11.70
CA LEU A 177 -10.79 -20.38 11.28
C LEU A 177 -11.55 -21.27 12.26
N TYR A 178 -12.71 -20.77 12.68
CA TYR A 178 -13.60 -21.45 13.61
C TYR A 178 -14.96 -21.64 12.97
N ALA A 179 -15.52 -22.86 13.04
CA ALA A 179 -16.93 -23.11 12.80
C ALA A 179 -17.71 -22.79 14.09
N VAL A 180 -18.91 -22.22 13.93
CA VAL A 180 -19.72 -21.70 15.04
C VAL A 180 -21.11 -22.27 15.04
#